data_AF-A0A7V2SV98-F1
#
_entry.id   AF-A0A7V2SV98-F1
#
_cell.length_a   1.000
_cell.length_b   1.000
_cell.length_c   1.000
_cell.angle_alpha   90.00
_cell.angle_beta   90.00
_cell.angle_gamma   90.00
#
_symmetry.space_group_name_H-M   'P 1'
#
loop_
_entity.id
_entity.type
_entity.pdbx_description
1 polymer ?
#
loop_
_entity_poly.entity_id
_entity_poly.type
_entity_poly.pdbx_seq_one_letter_code
_entity_poly.pdbx_strand_id
1 'polypeptide(L)'
;MKFKAHLTIGLSILMVCLTLAIQFTEAKPNSTDMQQRLNKLTRQRDEKCSEFHVPGMALAIVKDNKHIFSKGFGVRYLSKEATVNKQTLLIGSIR
;
A
#
# COMPACT_ATOMS: atom_id res chain seq x y z
N MET A 1 -35.01 -1.39 -49.25
CA MET A 1 -33.89 -2.05 -48.53
C MET A 1 -32.86 -1.10 -47.89
N LYS A 2 -32.79 0.20 -48.24
CA LYS A 2 -31.76 1.13 -47.71
C LYS A 2 -31.91 1.51 -46.22
N PHE A 3 -33.13 1.45 -45.66
CA PHE A 3 -33.41 1.87 -44.28
C PHE A 3 -32.84 0.93 -43.20
N LYS A 4 -32.81 -0.39 -43.45
CA LYS A 4 -32.22 -1.38 -42.54
C LYS A 4 -30.69 -1.22 -42.40
N ALA A 5 -30.01 -0.82 -43.47
CA ALA A 5 -28.56 -0.64 -43.50
C ALA A 5 -28.10 0.54 -42.62
N HIS A 6 -28.82 1.67 -42.63
CA HIS A 6 -28.48 2.82 -41.78
C HIS A 6 -28.71 2.53 -40.29
N LEU A 7 -29.73 1.73 -39.95
CA LEU A 7 -30.02 1.34 -38.57
C LEU A 7 -28.96 0.36 -38.02
N THR A 8 -28.49 -0.58 -38.84
CA THR A 8 -27.43 -1.50 -38.45
C THR A 8 -26.07 -0.83 -38.28
N ILE A 9 -25.76 0.20 -39.10
CA ILE A 9 -24.50 0.95 -39.00
C ILE A 9 -24.47 1.78 -37.70
N GLY A 10 -25.58 2.44 -37.34
CA GLY A 10 -25.68 3.20 -36.09
C GLY A 10 -25.53 2.32 -34.84
N LEU A 11 -26.12 1.12 -34.86
CA LEU A 11 -26.02 0.16 -33.75
C LEU A 11 -24.59 -0.37 -33.57
N SER A 12 -23.86 -0.62 -34.66
CA SER A 12 -22.46 -1.05 -34.61
C SER A 12 -21.53 0.06 -34.08
N ILE A 13 -21.77 1.33 -34.44
CA ILE A 13 -20.96 2.46 -33.96
C ILE A 13 -21.16 2.68 -32.44
N LEU A 14 -22.40 2.53 -31.95
CA LEU A 14 -22.71 2.62 -30.53
C LEU A 14 -22.03 1.50 -29.72
N MET A 15 -21.98 0.28 -30.27
CA MET A 15 -21.33 -0.85 -29.63
C MET A 15 -19.80 -0.71 -29.56
N VAL A 16 -19.18 -0.12 -30.59
CA VAL A 16 -17.73 0.19 -30.60
C VAL A 16 -17.37 1.30 -29.61
N CYS A 17 -18.22 2.32 -29.45
CA CYS A 17 -18.00 3.36 -28.44
C CYS A 17 -18.07 2.82 -27.00
N LEU A 18 -18.94 1.84 -26.76
CA LEU A 18 -19.09 1.23 -25.44
C LEU A 18 -17.87 0.39 -25.03
N THR A 19 -17.16 -0.22 -25.99
CA THR A 19 -15.94 -1.00 -25.71
C THR A 19 -14.70 -0.14 -25.57
N LEU A 20 -14.64 1.02 -26.23
CA LEU A 20 -13.54 2.00 -26.10
C LEU A 20 -13.49 2.63 -24.69
N ALA A 21 -14.64 2.82 -24.03
CA ALA A 21 -14.71 3.38 -22.68
C ALA A 21 -14.10 2.46 -21.60
N ILE A 22 -13.97 1.16 -21.87
CA ILE A 22 -13.46 0.17 -20.91
C ILE A 22 -11.91 0.19 -20.87
N GLN A 23 -11.24 0.81 -21.84
CA GLN A 23 -9.77 0.79 -21.92
C GLN A 23 -9.06 1.67 -20.89
N PHE A 24 -9.79 2.48 -20.13
CA PHE A 24 -9.27 3.17 -18.95
C PHE A 24 -9.23 2.21 -17.75
N THR A 25 -8.38 1.19 -17.82
CA THR A 25 -8.06 0.37 -16.64
C THR A 25 -6.83 0.95 -15.95
N GLU A 26 -7.03 1.49 -14.75
CA GLU A 26 -5.93 1.93 -13.89
C GLU A 26 -5.00 0.76 -13.60
N ALA A 27 -3.69 0.95 -13.77
CA ALA A 27 -2.68 -0.05 -13.47
C ALA A 27 -2.75 -0.41 -11.97
N LYS A 28 -3.34 -1.57 -11.68
CA LYS A 28 -3.52 -2.05 -10.31
C LYS A 28 -2.13 -2.33 -9.71
N PRO A 29 -1.77 -1.75 -8.55
CA PRO A 29 -0.44 -1.93 -7.98
C PRO A 29 -0.15 -3.41 -7.71
N ASN A 30 1.01 -3.88 -8.18
CA ASN A 30 1.48 -5.24 -7.97
C ASN A 30 1.71 -5.49 -6.47
N SER A 31 0.80 -6.23 -5.83
CA SER A 31 0.85 -6.53 -4.40
C SER A 31 2.12 -7.28 -3.96
N THR A 32 2.75 -8.03 -4.86
CA THR A 32 3.99 -8.79 -4.57
C THR A 32 5.19 -7.87 -4.46
N ASP A 33 5.33 -6.87 -5.35
CA ASP A 33 6.39 -5.85 -5.29
C ASP A 33 6.32 -5.04 -3.99
N MET A 34 5.10 -4.65 -3.58
CA MET A 34 4.90 -3.89 -2.36
C MET A 34 5.33 -4.68 -1.11
N GLN A 35 4.97 -5.95 -1.02
CA GLN A 35 5.37 -6.82 0.09
C GLN A 35 6.89 -6.98 0.15
N GLN A 36 7.56 -7.15 -0.99
CA GLN A 36 9.03 -7.22 -1.04
C GLN A 36 9.70 -5.94 -0.54
N ARG A 37 9.17 -4.77 -0.93
CA ARG A 37 9.67 -3.47 -0.46
C ARG A 37 9.47 -3.28 1.04
N LEU A 38 8.31 -3.67 1.57
CA LEU A 38 8.05 -3.63 3.02
C LEU A 38 8.96 -4.59 3.78
N ASN A 39 9.20 -5.80 3.26
CA ASN A 39 10.12 -6.75 3.87
C ASN A 39 11.56 -6.22 3.90
N LYS A 40 12.02 -5.63 2.79
CA LYS A 40 13.34 -4.98 2.74
C LYS A 40 13.44 -3.84 3.76
N LEU A 41 12.44 -2.96 3.80
CA LEU A 41 12.41 -1.82 4.71
C LEU A 41 12.43 -2.27 6.18
N THR A 42 11.61 -3.26 6.53
CA THR A 42 11.52 -3.76 7.90
C THR A 42 12.82 -4.41 8.35
N ARG A 43 13.45 -5.21 7.49
CA ARG A 43 14.77 -5.76 7.76
C ARG A 43 15.81 -4.67 8.03
N GLN A 44 15.86 -3.64 7.19
CA GLN A 44 16.78 -2.51 7.38
C GLN A 44 16.50 -1.76 8.69
N ARG A 45 15.24 -1.64 9.13
CA ARG A 45 14.90 -1.01 10.41
C ARG A 45 15.32 -1.87 11.60
N ASP A 46 15.10 -3.19 11.55
CA ASP A 46 15.57 -4.12 12.57
C ASP A 46 17.11 -4.04 12.72
N GLU A 47 17.84 -4.07 11.59
CA GLU A 47 19.31 -3.94 11.56
C GLU A 47 19.78 -2.60 12.16
N LYS A 48 19.14 -1.49 11.79
CA LYS A 48 19.51 -0.16 12.32
C LYS A 48 19.17 0.02 13.80
N CYS A 49 18.11 -0.60 14.32
CA CYS A 49 17.83 -0.57 15.75
C CYS A 49 18.98 -1.21 16.53
N SER A 50 19.51 -2.33 16.04
CA SER A 50 20.68 -2.97 16.64
C SER A 50 21.94 -2.12 16.51
N GLU A 51 22.21 -1.55 15.33
CA GLU A 51 23.42 -0.75 15.07
C GLU A 51 23.50 0.50 15.96
N PHE A 52 22.37 1.21 16.12
CA PHE A 52 22.30 2.43 16.91
C PHE A 52 21.89 2.22 18.36
N HIS A 53 21.81 0.97 18.83
CA HIS A 53 21.38 0.61 20.18
C HIS A 53 20.04 1.26 20.57
N VAL A 54 19.12 1.37 19.61
CA VAL A 54 17.78 1.89 19.85
C VAL A 54 16.96 0.75 20.45
N PRO A 55 16.45 0.89 21.69
CA PRO A 55 15.75 -0.21 22.37
C PRO A 55 14.54 -0.70 21.59
N GLY A 56 13.75 0.21 21.04
CA GLY A 56 12.60 -0.11 20.21
C GLY A 56 12.04 1.09 19.45
N MET A 57 11.27 0.81 18.40
CA MET A 57 10.67 1.80 17.49
C MET A 57 9.34 1.27 16.94
N ALA A 58 8.44 2.18 16.53
CA ALA A 58 7.26 1.82 15.74
C ALA A 58 7.28 2.57 14.40
N LEU A 59 6.88 1.89 13.32
CA LEU A 59 6.67 2.49 12.00
C LEU A 59 5.24 2.26 11.54
N ALA A 60 4.60 3.31 11.04
CA ALA A 60 3.33 3.24 10.33
C ALA A 60 3.47 3.93 8.97
N ILE A 61 2.82 3.38 7.94
CA ILE A 61 2.78 3.97 6.60
C ILE A 61 1.32 4.19 6.22
N VAL A 62 1.00 5.44 5.87
CA VAL A 62 -0.30 5.85 5.35
C VAL A 62 -0.09 6.36 3.94
N LYS A 63 -0.90 5.88 2.99
CA LYS A 63 -0.90 6.33 1.60
C LYS A 63 -2.35 6.53 1.16
N ASP A 64 -2.63 7.64 0.49
CA ASP A 64 -3.97 7.96 -0.03
C ASP A 64 -5.05 7.87 1.06
N ASN A 65 -4.76 8.46 2.23
CA ASN A 65 -5.57 8.40 3.46
C ASN A 65 -5.85 6.98 4.00
N LYS A 66 -5.18 5.95 3.48
CA LYS A 66 -5.31 4.57 3.93
C LYS A 66 -4.09 4.14 4.74
N HIS A 67 -4.34 3.55 5.91
CA HIS A 67 -3.32 2.81 6.64
C HIS A 67 -2.94 1.54 5.86
N ILE A 68 -1.69 1.46 5.38
CA ILE A 68 -1.23 0.34 4.55
C ILE A 68 -0.21 -0.57 5.26
N PHE A 69 0.40 -0.11 6.36
CA PHE A 69 1.40 -0.89 7.09
C PHE A 69 1.63 -0.35 8.50
N SER A 70 1.82 -1.25 9.48
CA SER A 70 2.40 -0.94 10.80
C SER A 70 3.22 -2.09 11.35
N LYS A 71 4.38 -1.80 11.92
CA LYS A 71 5.22 -2.77 12.64
C LYS A 71 5.97 -2.09 13.79
N GLY A 72 6.09 -2.80 14.90
CA GLY A 72 7.02 -2.47 15.99
C GLY A 72 8.33 -3.24 15.85
N PHE A 73 9.42 -2.60 16.28
CA PHE A 73 10.80 -3.08 16.20
C PHE A 73 11.41 -3.05 17.59
N GLY A 74 12.30 -4.00 17.88
CA GLY A 74 12.98 -4.08 19.18
C GLY A 74 12.02 -4.31 20.36
N VAL A 75 12.43 -3.87 21.54
CA VAL A 75 11.76 -4.09 22.82
C VAL A 75 11.21 -2.78 23.39
N ARG A 76 10.10 -2.88 24.10
CA ARG A 76 9.45 -1.75 24.79
C ARG A 76 10.10 -1.45 26.14
N TYR A 77 10.69 -2.44 26.81
CA TYR A 77 11.39 -2.27 28.08
C TYR A 77 12.76 -2.93 28.01
N LEU A 78 13.79 -2.31 28.56
CA LEU A 78 15.13 -2.94 28.64
C LEU A 78 15.14 -4.14 29.59
N SER A 79 14.29 -4.10 30.62
CA SER A 79 14.20 -5.16 31.63
C SER A 79 13.24 -6.29 31.26
N LYS A 80 12.35 -6.08 30.29
CA LYS A 80 11.37 -7.05 29.83
C LYS A 80 11.41 -7.07 28.32
N GLU A 81 11.85 -8.17 27.72
CA GLU A 81 11.98 -8.39 26.27
C GLU A 81 10.62 -8.40 25.52
N ALA A 82 9.63 -7.65 25.99
CA ALA A 82 8.36 -7.47 25.32
C ALA A 82 8.56 -6.56 24.10
N THR A 83 8.25 -7.09 22.92
CA THR A 83 8.34 -6.35 21.65
C THR A 83 7.46 -5.10 21.65
N VAL A 84 7.90 -4.05 20.96
CA VAL A 84 7.05 -2.88 20.66
C VAL A 84 5.84 -3.32 19.84
N ASN A 85 4.66 -2.86 20.23
CA ASN A 85 3.40 -3.20 19.58
C ASN A 85 2.46 -1.98 19.49
N LYS A 86 1.26 -2.16 18.92
CA LYS A 86 0.29 -1.07 18.70
C LYS A 86 -0.19 -0.40 20.00
N GLN A 87 -0.10 -1.09 21.13
CA GLN A 87 -0.47 -0.59 22.45
C GLN A 87 0.70 0.08 23.19
N THR A 88 1.90 0.07 22.60
CA THR A 88 3.07 0.68 23.19
C THR A 88 2.99 2.20 23.04
N LEU A 89 2.93 2.90 24.16
CA LEU A 89 2.99 4.36 24.18
C LEU A 89 4.45 4.81 24.03
N LEU A 90 4.73 5.53 22.95
CA LEU A 90 6.01 6.20 22.72
C LEU A 90 5.81 7.69 22.99
N ILE A 91 6.51 8.23 23.98
CA ILE A 91 6.47 9.65 24.34
C ILE A 91 7.69 10.36 23.76
N GLY A 92 7.47 11.52 23.14
CA GLY A 92 8.52 12.32 22.48
C GLY A 92 7.92 13.52 21.75
N SER A 93 8.77 14.47 21.36
CA SER A 93 8.33 15.62 20.58
C SER A 93 8.21 15.26 19.10
N ILE A 94 7.03 15.45 18.51
CA ILE A 94 6.78 15.34 17.06
C ILE A 94 6.55 16.77 16.56
N ARG A 95 7.59 17.61 16.63
CA ARG A 95 7.51 19.01 16.19
C ARG A 95 8.04 19.15 14.77
#